data_AF-Q08XH1-F1
#
_entry.id   AF-Q08XH1-F1
#
_cell.length_a   1.000
_cell.length_b   1.000
_cell.length_c   1.000
_cell.angle_alpha   90.00
_cell.angle_beta   90.00
_cell.angle_gamma   90.00
#
_symmetry.space_group_name_H-M   'P 1'
#
loop_
_entity.id
_entity.type
_entity.pdbx_description
1 polymer ?
#
loop_
_entity_poly.entity_id
_entity_poly.type
_entity_poly.pdbx_seq_one_letter_code
_entity_poly.pdbx_strand_id
1 'polypeptide(L)'
;MFNVDERYRGLPASREQVIALHTSLNSPHLFIPGKPAGPAQAFILGLRGSTGFATFIYLYLAEAAECAVYVSGKRNASFEEYLSEEAEALAFVESMGFMMDNSNWRSMAQATQEELLHTLPVFFRDPRQVPAVQKRVEEKRNAAATLGRFLAAF
;
A
#
# COMPACT_ATOMS: atom_id res chain seq x y z
N MET A 1 8.97 -15.63 -6.94
CA MET A 1 7.55 -15.55 -7.41
C MET A 1 6.62 -15.11 -6.29
N PHE A 2 5.81 -14.09 -6.57
CA PHE A 2 4.89 -13.44 -5.63
C PHE A 2 3.45 -13.95 -5.79
N ASN A 3 2.75 -14.17 -4.68
CA ASN A 3 1.34 -14.59 -4.67
C ASN A 3 0.53 -13.73 -3.70
N VAL A 4 -0.76 -13.50 -4.02
CA VAL A 4 -1.67 -12.81 -3.11
C VAL A 4 -1.82 -13.60 -1.82
N ASP A 5 -1.72 -12.92 -0.69
CA ASP A 5 -2.04 -13.48 0.62
C ASP A 5 -3.15 -12.66 1.29
N GLU A 6 -4.36 -13.22 1.30
CA GLU A 6 -5.58 -12.57 1.78
C GLU A 6 -5.58 -12.28 3.28
N ARG A 7 -4.63 -12.84 4.04
CA ARG A 7 -4.46 -12.55 5.47
C ARG A 7 -3.96 -11.12 5.70
N TYR A 8 -3.32 -10.51 4.71
CA TYR A 8 -2.82 -9.15 4.81
C TYR A 8 -3.78 -8.16 4.14
N ARG A 9 -4.11 -7.12 4.90
CA ARG A 9 -4.81 -5.93 4.39
C ARG A 9 -4.02 -4.64 4.62
N GLY A 10 -2.74 -4.81 4.93
CA GLY A 10 -1.89 -3.77 5.48
C GLY A 10 -0.61 -4.37 6.00
N LEU A 11 0.42 -3.54 6.10
CA LEU A 11 1.76 -3.88 6.58
C LEU A 11 2.21 -2.88 7.65
N PRO A 12 1.59 -2.87 8.84
CA PRO A 12 2.03 -2.00 9.93
C PRO A 12 3.48 -2.31 10.29
N ALA A 13 4.30 -1.28 10.36
CA ALA A 13 5.72 -1.38 10.66
C ALA A 13 6.18 -0.17 11.47
N SER A 14 7.22 -0.35 12.29
CA SER A 14 7.98 0.77 12.83
C SER A 14 9.00 1.26 11.80
N ARG A 15 9.47 2.49 12.01
CA ARG A 15 10.49 3.14 11.17
C ARG A 15 11.76 2.30 11.02
N GLU A 16 12.17 1.64 12.10
CA GLU A 16 13.37 0.80 12.18
C GLU A 16 13.20 -0.57 11.50
N GLN A 17 11.96 -0.99 11.25
CA GLN A 17 11.65 -2.19 10.50
C GLN A 17 11.68 -1.95 8.99
N VAL A 18 11.33 -0.74 8.54
CA VAL A 18 11.35 -0.40 7.11
C VAL A 18 12.78 -0.23 6.63
N ILE A 19 13.18 -1.04 5.65
CA ILE A 19 14.52 -1.00 5.05
C ILE A 19 14.53 -0.46 3.63
N ALA A 20 13.42 -0.58 2.91
CA ALA A 20 13.20 0.01 1.60
C ALA A 20 11.71 0.31 1.41
N LEU A 21 11.44 1.38 0.68
CA LEU A 21 10.10 1.78 0.24
C LEU A 21 10.23 2.24 -1.21
N HIS A 22 9.49 1.59 -2.10
CA HIS A 22 9.27 2.06 -3.47
C HIS A 22 7.80 2.41 -3.64
N THR A 23 7.54 3.46 -4.42
CA THR A 23 6.20 3.98 -4.67
C THR A 23 5.96 4.13 -6.16
N SER A 24 4.77 3.79 -6.64
CA SER A 24 4.40 3.98 -8.04
C SER A 24 4.26 5.47 -8.39
N LEU A 25 4.81 5.86 -9.54
CA LEU A 25 4.66 7.19 -10.13
C LEU A 25 3.36 7.33 -10.96
N ASN A 26 2.85 6.22 -11.47
CA ASN A 26 1.62 6.15 -12.25
C ASN A 26 0.56 5.29 -11.52
N SER A 27 -0.64 5.23 -12.10
CA SER A 27 -1.76 4.46 -11.52
C SER A 27 -2.51 3.68 -12.60
N PRO A 28 -1.92 2.60 -13.15
CA PRO A 28 -2.59 1.77 -14.14
C PRO A 28 -3.90 1.20 -13.61
N HIS A 29 -4.83 0.93 -14.51
CA HIS A 29 -6.10 0.30 -14.18
C HIS A 29 -5.89 -1.21 -14.10
N LEU A 30 -6.17 -1.80 -12.93
CA LEU A 30 -5.97 -3.23 -12.67
C LEU A 30 -7.28 -3.96 -12.45
N PHE A 31 -7.24 -5.25 -12.80
CA PHE A 31 -8.22 -6.23 -12.36
C PHE A 31 -7.53 -7.24 -11.45
N ILE A 32 -7.91 -7.28 -10.17
CA ILE A 32 -7.40 -8.25 -9.20
C ILE A 32 -8.55 -9.18 -8.83
N PRO A 33 -8.38 -10.52 -8.89
CA PRO A 33 -9.44 -11.46 -8.53
C PRO A 33 -10.05 -11.17 -7.16
N GLY A 34 -11.38 -11.13 -7.08
CA GLY A 34 -12.11 -10.84 -5.85
C GLY A 34 -12.12 -9.37 -5.42
N LYS A 35 -11.53 -8.46 -6.20
CA LYS A 35 -11.54 -7.00 -5.95
C LYS A 35 -12.21 -6.24 -7.10
N PRO A 36 -12.77 -5.06 -6.84
CA PRO A 36 -13.23 -4.17 -7.90
C PRO A 36 -12.07 -3.79 -8.83
N ALA A 37 -12.32 -3.70 -10.13
CA ALA A 37 -11.35 -3.13 -11.06
C ALA A 37 -11.20 -1.63 -10.81
N GLY A 38 -9.99 -1.08 -10.96
CA GLY A 38 -9.75 0.32 -10.65
C GLY A 38 -8.32 0.77 -10.91
N PRO A 39 -8.07 2.09 -10.96
CA PRO A 39 -6.72 2.63 -10.86
C PRO A 39 -6.10 2.19 -9.53
N ALA A 40 -4.87 1.67 -9.59
CA ALA A 40 -4.16 1.18 -8.42
C ALA A 40 -2.88 1.99 -8.18
N GLN A 41 -2.48 2.11 -6.92
CA GLN A 41 -1.13 2.53 -6.54
C GLN A 41 -0.35 1.31 -6.07
N ALA A 42 0.93 1.22 -6.42
CA ALA A 42 1.80 0.14 -5.96
C ALA A 42 2.82 0.65 -4.96
N PHE A 43 3.11 -0.19 -3.98
CA PHE A 43 4.19 -0.02 -3.02
C PHE A 43 5.00 -1.31 -2.97
N ILE A 44 6.32 -1.20 -2.99
CA ILE A 44 7.20 -2.32 -2.60
C ILE A 44 7.81 -1.97 -1.26
N LEU A 45 7.64 -2.86 -0.29
CA LEU A 45 8.11 -2.66 1.07
C LEU A 45 9.08 -3.77 1.44
N GLY A 46 10.30 -3.36 1.75
CA GLY A 46 11.29 -4.22 2.42
C GLY A 46 11.17 -4.04 3.92
N LEU A 47 10.91 -5.14 4.65
CA LEU A 47 10.83 -5.17 6.10
C LEU A 47 11.92 -6.04 6.72
N ARG A 48 12.52 -5.56 7.80
CA ARG A 48 13.37 -6.34 8.71
C ARG A 48 12.52 -6.90 9.85
N GLY A 49 12.40 -8.23 9.88
CA GLY A 49 11.82 -8.98 10.98
C GLY A 49 12.86 -9.32 12.06
N SER A 50 12.46 -10.13 13.04
CA SER A 50 13.35 -10.62 14.09
C SER A 50 14.36 -11.66 13.59
N THR A 51 14.00 -12.43 12.57
CA THR A 51 14.75 -13.60 12.08
C THR A 51 15.28 -13.45 10.65
N GLY A 52 15.02 -12.32 10.00
CA GLY A 52 15.44 -12.08 8.62
C GLY A 52 14.70 -10.91 7.98
N PHE A 53 14.67 -10.92 6.66
CA PHE A 53 14.03 -9.90 5.84
C PHE A 53 12.85 -10.49 5.06
N ALA A 54 11.94 -9.61 4.67
CA ALA A 54 10.81 -9.96 3.82
C ALA A 54 10.47 -8.79 2.87
N THR A 55 10.14 -9.13 1.64
CA THR A 55 9.68 -8.20 0.61
C THR A 55 8.19 -8.38 0.37
N PHE A 56 7.46 -7.27 0.32
CA PHE A 56 6.03 -7.24 0.06
C PHE A 56 5.73 -6.32 -1.10
N ILE A 57 4.73 -6.69 -1.91
CA ILE A 57 4.08 -5.78 -2.86
C ILE A 57 2.69 -5.47 -2.33
N TYR A 58 2.36 -4.20 -2.18
CA TYR A 58 1.05 -3.74 -1.77
C TYR A 58 0.42 -2.94 -2.89
N LEU A 59 -0.73 -3.42 -3.40
CA LEU A 59 -1.53 -2.72 -4.39
C LEU A 59 -2.74 -2.10 -3.71
N TYR A 60 -2.90 -0.79 -3.84
CA TYR A 60 -3.96 -0.02 -3.23
C TYR A 60 -4.99 0.45 -4.27
N LEU A 61 -6.25 0.09 -4.08
CA LEU A 61 -7.37 0.54 -4.91
C LEU A 61 -8.15 1.61 -4.15
N ALA A 62 -7.72 2.87 -4.32
CA ALA A 62 -8.16 3.99 -3.51
C ALA A 62 -9.68 4.26 -3.58
N GLU A 63 -10.29 4.05 -4.74
CA GLU A 63 -11.72 4.28 -4.94
C GLU A 63 -12.60 3.28 -4.17
N ALA A 64 -12.14 2.02 -4.11
CA ALA A 64 -12.83 0.94 -3.40
C ALA A 64 -12.42 0.85 -1.92
N ALA A 65 -11.39 1.59 -1.49
CA ALA A 65 -10.73 1.39 -0.20
C ALA A 65 -10.37 -0.08 0.05
N GLU A 66 -9.84 -0.73 -0.99
CA GLU A 66 -9.42 -2.13 -1.00
C GLU A 66 -7.92 -2.23 -1.30
N CYS A 67 -7.34 -3.39 -1.02
CA CYS A 67 -5.94 -3.67 -1.34
C CYS A 67 -5.72 -5.14 -1.69
N ALA A 68 -4.59 -5.41 -2.32
CA ALA A 68 -4.03 -6.75 -2.48
C ALA A 68 -2.57 -6.74 -2.03
N VAL A 69 -2.19 -7.73 -1.23
CA VAL A 69 -0.82 -7.87 -0.74
C VAL A 69 -0.23 -9.14 -1.31
N TYR A 70 0.85 -8.98 -2.06
CA TYR A 70 1.60 -10.12 -2.58
C TYR A 70 2.84 -10.34 -1.73
N VAL A 71 3.09 -11.61 -1.44
CA VAL A 71 4.20 -12.07 -0.61
C VAL A 71 5.06 -13.04 -1.41
N SER A 72 6.37 -13.01 -1.17
CA SER A 72 7.25 -14.09 -1.58
C SER A 72 7.04 -15.31 -0.68
N GLY A 73 7.44 -16.49 -1.16
CA GLY A 73 7.42 -17.72 -0.35
C GLY A 73 8.43 -17.71 0.80
N LYS A 74 9.43 -16.81 0.79
CA LYS A 74 10.51 -16.76 1.78
C LYS A 74 10.28 -15.60 2.75
N ARG A 75 9.87 -15.90 3.98
CA ARG A 75 9.54 -14.88 4.99
C ARG A 75 10.67 -14.57 5.98
N ASN A 76 11.80 -15.26 5.84
CA ASN A 76 13.00 -15.11 6.67
C ASN A 76 14.22 -15.12 5.74
N ALA A 77 14.19 -14.30 4.70
CA ALA A 77 15.26 -14.22 3.74
C ALA A 77 16.53 -13.67 4.42
N SER A 78 17.68 -14.17 4.00
CA SER A 78 18.96 -13.49 4.23
C SER A 78 18.97 -12.13 3.52
N PHE A 79 19.97 -11.28 3.82
CA PHE A 79 20.06 -9.97 3.17
C PHE A 79 20.29 -10.07 1.64
N GLU A 80 21.08 -11.04 1.19
CA GLU A 80 21.33 -11.28 -0.24
C GLU A 80 20.07 -11.77 -0.97
N GLU A 81 19.33 -12.70 -0.36
CA GLU A 81 18.05 -13.16 -0.88
C GLU A 81 17.03 -12.02 -0.95
N TYR A 82 16.99 -11.15 0.07
CA TYR A 82 16.15 -9.96 0.06
C TYR A 82 16.42 -9.05 -1.15
N LEU A 83 17.70 -8.79 -1.48
CA LEU A 83 18.05 -7.95 -2.64
C LEU A 83 17.56 -8.58 -3.95
N SER A 84 17.66 -9.91 -4.07
CA SER A 84 17.11 -10.66 -5.19
C SER A 84 15.58 -10.55 -5.25
N GLU A 85 14.89 -10.69 -4.10
CA GLU A 85 13.43 -10.58 -4.03
C GLU A 85 12.93 -9.16 -4.30
N GLU A 86 13.68 -8.13 -3.90
CA GLU A 86 13.38 -6.73 -4.21
C GLU A 86 13.43 -6.48 -5.73
N ALA A 87 14.45 -7.01 -6.42
CA ALA A 87 14.54 -6.94 -7.87
C ALA A 87 13.41 -7.71 -8.58
N GLU A 88 13.05 -8.91 -8.07
CA GLU A 88 11.89 -9.65 -8.57
C GLU A 88 10.58 -8.89 -8.35
N ALA A 89 10.42 -8.21 -7.21
CA ALA A 89 9.23 -7.43 -6.90
C ALA A 89 9.06 -6.24 -7.86
N LEU A 90 10.16 -5.54 -8.17
CA LEU A 90 10.19 -4.46 -9.15
C LEU A 90 9.76 -4.98 -10.53
N ALA A 91 10.40 -6.04 -11.03
CA ALA A 91 10.06 -6.64 -12.32
C ALA A 91 8.58 -7.09 -12.37
N PHE A 92 8.06 -7.63 -11.27
CA PHE A 92 6.66 -8.04 -11.17
C PHE A 92 5.70 -6.86 -11.32
N VAL A 93 5.89 -5.77 -10.57
CA VAL A 93 4.99 -4.60 -10.68
C VAL A 93 5.15 -3.86 -12.00
N GLU A 94 6.37 -3.80 -12.55
CA GLU A 94 6.61 -3.24 -13.88
C GLU A 94 5.89 -4.03 -14.97
N SER A 95 5.82 -5.37 -14.85
CA SER A 95 5.04 -6.21 -15.76
C SER A 95 3.52 -5.93 -15.72
N MET A 96 3.01 -5.37 -14.60
CA MET A 96 1.63 -4.89 -14.47
C MET A 96 1.43 -3.46 -15.00
N GLY A 97 2.48 -2.82 -15.51
CA GLY A 97 2.44 -1.47 -16.08
C GLY A 97 2.75 -0.34 -15.09
N PHE A 98 3.25 -0.67 -13.89
CA PHE A 98 3.70 0.36 -12.95
C PHE A 98 5.07 0.91 -13.33
N MET A 99 5.25 2.21 -13.11
CA MET A 99 6.57 2.85 -13.04
C MET A 99 6.86 3.10 -11.56
N MET A 100 7.96 2.55 -11.04
CA MET A 100 8.31 2.64 -9.63
C MET A 100 9.43 3.65 -9.41
N ASP A 101 9.38 4.34 -8.27
CA ASP A 101 10.47 5.17 -7.77
C ASP A 101 10.91 4.68 -6.39
N ASN A 102 12.22 4.69 -6.17
CA ASN A 102 12.78 4.38 -4.87
C ASN A 102 12.69 5.64 -4.01
N SER A 103 11.90 5.58 -2.94
CA SER A 103 11.71 6.74 -2.07
C SER A 103 13.01 7.10 -1.31
N ASN A 104 14.04 6.25 -1.34
CA ASN A 104 15.29 6.40 -0.60
C ASN A 104 15.05 6.48 0.91
N TRP A 105 14.17 5.60 1.43
CA TRP A 105 13.70 5.61 2.81
C TRP A 105 14.79 5.92 3.84
N ARG A 106 15.91 5.20 3.81
CA ARG A 106 16.98 5.31 4.81
C ARG A 106 17.69 6.66 4.85
N SER A 107 17.73 7.40 3.74
CA SER A 107 18.36 8.72 3.68
C SER A 107 17.39 9.85 4.00
N MET A 108 16.08 9.58 4.09
CA MET A 108 15.09 10.57 4.51
C MET A 108 15.30 11.02 5.96
N ALA A 109 14.87 12.24 6.26
CA ALA A 109 14.76 12.73 7.63
C ALA A 109 13.75 11.87 8.43
N GLN A 110 14.01 11.66 9.72
CA GLN A 110 13.15 10.82 10.56
C GLN A 110 11.71 11.35 10.65
N ALA A 111 11.53 12.67 10.73
CA ALA A 111 10.21 13.29 10.72
C ALA A 111 9.42 12.96 9.44
N THR A 112 10.09 12.93 8.28
CA THR A 112 9.48 12.53 7.00
C THR A 112 9.13 11.04 6.99
N GLN A 113 10.01 10.18 7.53
CA GLN A 113 9.71 8.75 7.67
C GLN A 113 8.45 8.54 8.54
N GLU A 114 8.35 9.21 9.68
CA GLU A 114 7.19 9.13 10.56
C GLU A 114 5.91 9.64 9.89
N GLU A 115 5.98 10.78 9.18
CA GLU A 115 4.86 11.29 8.42
C GLU A 115 4.35 10.26 7.40
N LEU A 116 5.25 9.60 6.68
CA LEU A 116 4.90 8.55 5.71
C LEU A 116 4.25 7.33 6.38
N LEU A 117 4.74 6.91 7.56
CA LEU A 117 4.11 5.82 8.34
C LEU A 117 2.66 6.14 8.72
N HIS A 118 2.35 7.43 8.93
CA HIS A 118 1.01 7.89 9.32
C HIS A 118 0.11 8.31 8.16
N THR A 119 0.60 8.29 6.93
CA THR A 119 -0.14 8.78 5.76
C THR A 119 -0.29 7.75 4.66
N LEU A 120 0.74 6.91 4.41
CA LEU A 120 0.70 5.96 3.31
C LEU A 120 -0.18 4.75 3.63
N PRO A 121 -1.03 4.32 2.68
CA PRO A 121 -2.02 3.25 2.91
C PRO A 121 -1.40 1.92 3.31
N VAL A 122 -0.19 1.63 2.82
CA VAL A 122 0.53 0.38 3.09
C VAL A 122 0.77 0.12 4.58
N PHE A 123 0.89 1.17 5.40
CA PHE A 123 1.20 1.03 6.84
C PHE A 123 -0.03 0.89 7.75
N PHE A 124 -1.24 1.03 7.20
CA PHE A 124 -2.48 0.83 7.96
C PHE A 124 -2.90 -0.64 7.91
N ARG A 125 -3.41 -1.19 9.02
CA ARG A 125 -3.92 -2.58 9.06
C ARG A 125 -5.07 -2.83 8.08
N ASP A 126 -5.82 -1.78 7.80
CA ASP A 126 -6.97 -1.79 6.90
C ASP A 126 -6.94 -0.50 6.05
N PRO A 127 -7.02 -0.57 4.70
CA PRO A 127 -7.07 0.60 3.82
C PRO A 127 -8.19 1.61 4.14
N ARG A 128 -9.24 1.19 4.84
CA ARG A 128 -10.36 2.06 5.28
C ARG A 128 -9.97 2.97 6.44
N GLN A 129 -8.86 2.68 7.12
CA GLN A 129 -8.34 3.49 8.22
C GLN A 129 -7.47 4.66 7.74
N VAL A 130 -7.13 4.69 6.45
CA VAL A 130 -6.32 5.77 5.86
C VAL A 130 -7.05 7.11 6.03
N PRO A 131 -6.41 8.15 6.58
CA PRO A 131 -7.06 9.43 6.86
C PRO A 131 -7.77 10.05 5.65
N ALA A 132 -7.18 9.94 4.47
CA ALA A 132 -7.78 10.43 3.22
C ALA A 132 -9.10 9.71 2.87
N VAL A 133 -9.20 8.41 3.17
CA VAL A 133 -10.44 7.63 2.98
C VAL A 133 -11.50 8.07 3.98
N GLN A 134 -11.13 8.23 5.26
CA GLN A 134 -12.06 8.65 6.31
C GLN A 134 -12.68 10.02 6.01
N LYS A 135 -11.85 10.99 5.59
CA LYS A 135 -12.31 12.33 5.18
C LYS A 135 -13.33 12.25 4.04
N ARG A 136 -13.04 11.47 2.99
CA ARG A 136 -13.95 11.28 1.84
C ARG A 136 -15.28 10.65 2.25
N VAL A 137 -15.27 9.69 3.18
CA VAL A 137 -16.50 9.07 3.71
C VAL A 137 -17.34 10.08 4.48
N GLU A 138 -16.71 10.91 5.31
CA GLU A 138 -17.38 11.95 6.09
C GLU A 138 -18.01 13.03 5.19
N GLU A 139 -17.29 13.50 4.17
CA GLU A 139 -17.79 14.45 3.18
C GLU A 139 -19.03 13.93 2.44
N LYS A 140 -18.99 12.67 1.99
CA LYS A 140 -20.15 12.03 1.33
C LYS A 140 -21.36 11.96 2.26
N ARG A 141 -21.15 11.63 3.55
CA ARG A 141 -22.22 11.59 4.55
C ARG A 141 -22.83 12.97 4.76
N ASN A 142 -22.00 14.00 4.87
CA ASN A 142 -22.45 15.38 5.06
C ASN A 142 -23.22 15.90 3.85
N ALA A 143 -22.76 15.59 2.63
CA ALA A 143 -23.46 15.93 1.39
C ALA A 143 -24.84 15.25 1.32
N ALA A 144 -24.92 13.95 1.61
CA ALA A 144 -26.19 13.21 1.63
C ALA A 144 -27.18 13.76 2.68
N ALA A 145 -26.69 14.08 3.88
CA ALA A 145 -27.51 14.68 4.92
C ALA A 145 -28.05 16.07 4.51
N THR A 146 -27.22 16.87 3.83
CA THR A 146 -27.60 18.20 3.33
C THR A 146 -28.68 18.09 2.25
N LEU A 147 -28.53 17.16 1.30
CA LEU A 147 -29.54 16.89 0.27
C LEU A 147 -30.85 16.40 0.88
N GLY A 148 -30.80 15.49 1.86
CA GLY A 148 -32.00 15.01 2.55
C GLY A 148 -32.80 16.14 3.23
N ARG A 149 -32.10 17.07 3.89
CA ARG A 149 -32.75 18.27 4.49
C ARG A 149 -33.36 19.19 3.43
N PHE A 150 -32.68 19.37 2.29
CA PHE A 150 -33.20 20.19 1.20
C PHE A 150 -34.47 19.57 0.59
N LEU A 151 -34.47 18.27 0.34
CA LEU A 151 -35.63 17.56 -0.21
C LEU A 151 -36.82 17.51 0.76
N ALA A 152 -36.57 17.43 2.07
CA ALA A 152 -37.62 17.45 3.09
C ALA A 152 -38.24 18.85 3.32
N ALA A 153 -37.72 19.90 2.68
CA ALA A 153 -38.22 21.27 2.78
C ALA A 153 -39.22 21.65 1.65
N PHE A 154 -39.54 20.71 0.76
CA PHE A 154 -40.58 20.81 -0.28
C PHE A 154 -41.70 19.81 0.01
#